data_AF-A0A2T3KC05-F1
#
_entry.id   AF-A0A2T3KC05-F1
#
_cell.length_a   1.000
_cell.length_b   1.000
_cell.length_c   1.000
_cell.angle_alpha   90.00
_cell.angle_beta   90.00
_cell.angle_gamma   90.00
#
_symmetry.space_group_name_H-M   'P 1'
#
loop_
_entity.id
_entity.type
_entity.pdbx_description
1 polymer ?
#
loop_
_entity_poly.entity_id
_entity_poly.type
_entity_poly.pdbx_seq_one_letter_code
_entity_poly.pdbx_strand_id
1 'polypeptide(L)'
;MRIHCTQCGEKARINKTNWFSNAAADLYCSCSDPECGHTFVMSLGFSHTISPSAKNVNELVIALVKTMPPEKVKELHQMLTI
;
A
#
# COMPACT_ATOMS: atom_id res chain seq x y z
N MET A 1 8.69 -6.37 -2.15
CA MET A 1 8.18 -7.34 -1.15
C MET A 1 9.00 -8.62 -1.27
N ARG A 2 9.49 -9.18 -0.16
CA ARG A 2 10.15 -10.49 -0.14
C ARG A 2 9.27 -11.45 0.64
N ILE A 3 9.09 -12.66 0.13
CA ILE A 3 8.34 -13.72 0.81
C ILE A 3 9.35 -14.70 1.38
N HIS A 4 9.12 -15.12 2.62
CA HIS A 4 9.90 -16.16 3.28
C HIS A 4 9.03 -17.39 3.44
N CYS A 5 9.63 -18.56 3.27
CA CYS A 5 9.00 -19.84 3.49
C CYS A 5 8.63 -19.97 4.96
N THR A 6 7.39 -20.39 5.23
CA THR A 6 6.89 -20.59 6.59
C THR A 6 7.45 -21.84 7.27
N GLN A 7 8.11 -22.73 6.52
CA GLN A 7 8.70 -23.97 7.04
C GLN A 7 10.16 -23.81 7.44
N CYS A 8 11.00 -23.25 6.56
CA CYS A 8 12.44 -23.15 6.80
C CYS A 8 12.95 -21.71 6.95
N GLY A 9 12.11 -20.69 6.73
CA GLY A 9 12.50 -19.28 6.80
C GLY A 9 13.26 -18.76 5.57
N GLU A 10 13.69 -19.64 4.65
CA GLU A 10 14.40 -19.17 3.46
C GLU A 10 13.51 -18.43 2.47
N LYS A 11 14.13 -17.68 1.56
CA LYS A 11 13.41 -16.90 0.54
C LYS A 11 12.54 -17.81 -0.33
N ALA A 12 11.37 -17.31 -0.70
CA ALA A 12 10.49 -17.94 -1.68
C ALA A 12 10.35 -17.06 -2.93
N ARG A 13 10.16 -17.71 -4.08
CA ARG A 13 9.90 -17.07 -5.38
C ARG A 13 8.40 -17.10 -5.67
N ILE A 14 7.85 -16.00 -6.17
CA ILE A 14 6.47 -15.93 -6.67
C ILE A 14 6.47 -16.45 -8.10
N ASN A 15 5.77 -17.54 -8.37
CA ASN A 15 5.66 -18.15 -9.70
C ASN A 15 4.45 -17.61 -10.47
N LYS A 16 3.36 -17.30 -9.77
CA LYS A 16 2.13 -16.77 -10.35
C LYS A 16 1.45 -15.83 -9.36
N THR A 17 0.89 -14.77 -9.89
CA THR A 17 -0.01 -13.87 -9.16
C THR A 17 -1.41 -13.97 -9.76
N ASN A 18 -2.40 -14.24 -8.92
CA ASN A 18 -3.81 -14.24 -9.29
C ASN A 18 -4.50 -12.99 -8.70
N TRP A 19 -4.73 -11.98 -9.54
CA TRP A 19 -5.35 -10.73 -9.11
C TRP A 19 -6.86 -10.81 -9.09
N PHE A 20 -7.47 -10.36 -7.99
CA PHE A 20 -8.92 -10.18 -7.88
C PHE A 20 -9.33 -8.72 -8.09
N SER A 21 -8.45 -7.80 -7.68
CA SER A 21 -8.60 -6.35 -7.87
C SER A 21 -7.22 -5.68 -7.79
N ASN A 22 -7.15 -4.37 -7.98
CA ASN A 22 -5.89 -3.61 -7.79
C ASN A 22 -5.40 -3.63 -6.32
N ALA A 23 -6.21 -4.11 -5.39
CA ALA A 23 -5.93 -4.11 -3.95
C ALA A 23 -5.78 -5.51 -3.36
N ALA A 24 -6.06 -6.58 -4.10
CA ALA A 24 -6.06 -7.94 -3.57
C ALA A 24 -5.63 -9.00 -4.61
N ALA A 25 -4.80 -9.95 -4.18
CA ALA A 25 -4.34 -11.06 -4.99
C ALA A 25 -3.89 -12.27 -4.16
N ASP A 26 -3.87 -13.44 -4.77
CA ASP A 26 -3.16 -14.60 -4.26
C ASP A 26 -1.81 -14.79 -4.98
N LEU A 27 -0.76 -15.05 -4.20
CA LEU A 27 0.62 -15.25 -4.63
C LEU A 27 1.00 -16.71 -4.48
N TYR A 28 1.23 -17.40 -5.59
CA TYR A 28 1.67 -18.78 -5.62
C TYR A 28 3.19 -18.82 -5.56
N CYS A 29 3.73 -19.35 -4.47
CA CYS A 29 5.13 -19.26 -4.11
C CYS A 29 5.79 -20.63 -3.99
N SER A 30 7.09 -20.72 -4.31
CA SER A 30 7.93 -21.88 -4.02
C SER A 30 9.18 -21.47 -3.27
N CYS A 31 9.56 -22.26 -2.25
CA CYS A 31 10.79 -22.06 -1.51
C CYS A 31 12.00 -22.16 -2.46
N SER A 32 13.01 -21.31 -2.24
CA SER A 32 14.22 -21.32 -3.05
C SER A 32 15.24 -22.37 -2.62
N ASP A 33 15.10 -22.91 -1.41
CA ASP A 33 15.86 -24.05 -0.92
C ASP A 33 15.33 -25.35 -1.55
N PRO A 34 16.13 -26.06 -2.38
CA PRO A 34 15.73 -27.31 -3.01
C PRO A 34 15.44 -28.44 -2.02
N GLU A 35 16.07 -28.44 -0.84
CA GLU A 35 15.81 -29.46 0.19
C GLU A 35 14.46 -29.23 0.87
N CYS A 36 14.07 -27.97 1.06
CA CYS A 36 12.75 -27.62 1.59
C CYS A 36 11.63 -27.89 0.58
N GLY A 37 11.77 -27.44 -0.68
CA GLY A 37 10.81 -27.69 -1.77
C GLY A 37 9.38 -27.16 -1.54
N HIS A 38 9.11 -26.46 -0.45
CA HIS A 38 7.75 -26.10 -0.04
C HIS A 38 7.10 -25.16 -1.06
N THR A 39 5.89 -25.51 -1.50
CA THR A 39 5.07 -24.71 -2.43
C THR A 39 3.76 -24.33 -1.75
N PHE A 40 3.41 -23.05 -1.77
CA PHE A 40 2.35 -22.50 -0.93
C PHE A 40 1.71 -21.26 -1.56
N VAL A 41 0.55 -20.86 -1.04
CA VAL A 41 -0.17 -19.66 -1.45
C VAL A 41 -0.15 -18.65 -0.32
N MET A 42 0.15 -17.38 -0.62
CA MET A 42 -0.01 -16.25 0.29
C MET A 42 -1.03 -15.26 -0.26
N SER A 43 -1.91 -14.75 0.59
CA SER A 43 -2.82 -13.67 0.23
C SER A 43 -2.17 -12.30 0.44
N LEU A 44 -2.24 -11.47 -0.60
CA LEU A 44 -1.81 -10.07 -0.61
C LEU A 44 -3.05 -9.18 -0.58
N GLY A 45 -3.10 -8.24 0.37
CA GLY A 45 -4.19 -7.28 0.49
C GLY A 45 -3.68 -5.90 0.88
N PHE A 46 -4.21 -4.87 0.24
CA PHE A 46 -4.09 -3.49 0.74
C PHE A 46 -4.82 -3.39 2.08
N SER A 47 -4.14 -2.84 3.09
CA SER A 47 -4.73 -2.62 4.41
C SER A 47 -5.24 -1.19 4.53
N HIS A 48 -4.33 -0.22 4.58
CA HIS A 48 -4.65 1.19 4.71
C HIS A 48 -3.48 2.05 4.24
N THR A 49 -3.75 3.33 4.03
CA THR A 49 -2.76 4.33 3.62
C THR A 49 -2.12 4.96 4.85
N ILE A 50 -0.79 4.86 5.00
CA ILE A 50 -0.04 5.55 6.07
C ILE A 50 0.24 7.02 5.69
N SER A 51 0.53 7.26 4.41
CA SER A 51 0.71 8.62 3.86
C SER A 51 0.03 8.69 2.50
N PRO A 52 -0.84 9.70 2.27
CA PRO A 52 -1.61 9.79 1.05
C PRO A 52 -0.72 9.95 -0.17
N SER A 53 -1.19 9.42 -1.31
CA SER A 53 -0.54 9.62 -2.59
C SER A 53 -0.50 11.12 -2.93
N ALA A 54 0.58 11.57 -3.57
CA ALA A 54 0.64 12.91 -4.15
C ALA A 54 -0.47 13.16 -5.20
N LYS A 55 -1.04 12.09 -5.77
CA LYS A 55 -2.22 12.19 -6.65
C LYS A 55 -3.50 12.64 -5.93
N ASN A 56 -3.52 12.54 -4.59
CA ASN A 56 -4.66 12.91 -3.76
C ASN A 56 -4.42 14.23 -3.01
N VAL A 57 -3.44 15.04 -3.43
CA VAL A 57 -3.10 16.32 -2.78
C VAL A 57 -4.32 17.24 -2.69
N ASN A 58 -5.15 17.31 -3.74
CA ASN A 58 -6.36 18.14 -3.69
C ASN A 58 -7.34 17.69 -2.61
N GLU A 59 -7.61 16.39 -2.49
CA GLU A 59 -8.49 15.84 -1.44
C GLU A 59 -7.92 16.11 -0.05
N LEU A 60 -6.60 15.97 0.12
CA LEU A 60 -5.90 16.27 1.37
C LEU A 60 -6.00 17.77 1.71
N VAL A 61 -5.71 18.66 0.76
CA VAL A 61 -5.82 20.11 0.93
C VAL A 61 -7.25 20.49 1.30
N ILE A 62 -8.25 19.93 0.61
CA ILE A 62 -9.67 20.15 0.92
C ILE A 62 -9.99 19.68 2.34
N ALA A 63 -9.54 18.47 2.72
CA ALA A 63 -9.77 17.95 4.06
C ALA A 63 -9.13 18.85 5.14
N LEU A 64 -7.91 19.32 4.91
CA LEU A 64 -7.22 20.25 5.81
C LEU A 64 -7.98 21.58 5.93
N VAL A 65 -8.32 22.22 4.81
CA VAL A 65 -9.07 23.49 4.79
C VAL A 65 -10.42 23.35 5.51
N LYS A 66 -11.13 22.23 5.34
CA LYS A 66 -12.40 21.96 6.02
C LYS A 66 -12.28 21.85 7.55
N THR A 67 -11.12 21.46 8.06
CA THR A 67 -10.88 21.33 9.51
C THR A 67 -10.36 22.61 10.16
N MET A 68 -10.02 23.63 9.36
CA MET A 68 -9.51 24.91 9.87
C MET A 68 -10.64 25.84 10.32
N PRO A 69 -10.40 26.71 11.32
CA PRO A 69 -11.31 27.80 11.65
C PRO A 69 -11.49 28.76 10.47
N PRO A 70 -12.67 29.41 10.31
CA PRO A 70 -12.95 30.30 9.19
C PRO A 70 -11.95 31.45 9.02
N GLU A 71 -11.45 32.00 10.13
CA GLU A 71 -10.42 33.06 10.15
C GLU A 71 -9.12 32.60 9.47
N LYS A 72 -8.65 31.39 9.81
CA LYS A 72 -7.42 30.80 9.24
C LYS A 72 -7.55 30.52 7.75
N VAL A 73 -8.73 30.12 7.30
CA VAL A 73 -9.00 29.91 5.87
C VAL A 73 -8.96 31.23 5.10
N LYS A 74 -9.50 32.32 5.67
CA LYS A 74 -9.41 33.67 5.07
C LYS A 74 -7.97 34.17 4.99
N GLU A 75 -7.19 34.03 6.06
CA GLU A 75 -5.75 34.34 6.07
C GLU A 75 -5.01 33.57 4.96
N LEU A 76 -5.24 32.25 4.88
CA LEU A 76 -4.64 31.40 3.86
C LEU A 76 -5.01 31.85 2.44
N HIS A 77 -6.28 32.21 2.21
CA HIS A 77 -6.73 32.73 0.92
C HIS A 77 -6.03 34.04 0.56
N GLN A 78 -5.88 34.98 1.50
CA GLN A 78 -5.15 36.23 1.28
C GLN A 78 -3.68 35.99 0.93
N MET A 79 -3.02 35.03 1.59
CA MET A 79 -1.62 34.68 1.29
C MET A 79 -1.41 34.05 -0.09
N LEU A 80 -2.43 33.37 -0.63
CA LEU A 80 -2.38 32.68 -1.93
C LEU A 80 -2.85 33.54 -3.10
N THR A 81 -3.49 34.68 -2.83
CA THR A 81 -3.93 35.61 -3.87
C THR A 81 -2.75 36.52 -4.23
N ILE A 82 -2.17 36.31 -5.42
CA ILE A 82 -1.15 37.17 -6.04
C ILE A 82 -1.83 38.37 -6.71
#